data_AF-A0A2N2MWB9-F1
#
_entry.id   AF-A0A2N2MWB9-F1
#
_cell.length_a   1.000
_cell.length_b   1.000
_cell.length_c   1.000
_cell.angle_alpha   90.00
_cell.angle_beta   90.00
_cell.angle_gamma   90.00
#
_symmetry.space_group_name_H-M   'P 1'
#
loop_
_entity.id
_entity.type
_entity.pdbx_description
1 polymer ?
#
loop_
_entity_poly.entity_id
_entity_poly.type
_entity_poly.pdbx_seq_one_letter_code
_entity_poly.pdbx_strand_id
1 'polypeptide(L)'
;AEGKQPARFVEILLGVTKASLSTDSFLSAASFQHTIKVLAGAAIASTEDPLFGLKENVIIGKLIPAGTGFVHGRFSLPVEKAPVVEEVVDLEGAASIEPLAD
;
A
#
# COMPACT_ATOMS: atom_id res chain seq x y z
N ALA A 1 -20.47 3.11 5.80
CA ALA A 1 -20.07 2.22 4.69
C ALA A 1 -21.32 1.77 3.93
N GLU A 2 -21.43 2.08 2.64
CA GLU A 2 -22.66 1.94 1.81
C GLU A 2 -22.96 0.49 1.32
N GLY A 3 -22.52 -0.56 2.03
CA GLY A 3 -22.85 -1.96 1.63
C GLY A 3 -22.36 -2.40 0.24
N LYS A 4 -21.35 -1.72 -0.32
CA LYS A 4 -20.78 -2.07 -1.63
C LYS A 4 -20.01 -3.40 -1.55
N GLN A 5 -19.93 -4.11 -2.68
CA GLN A 5 -19.12 -5.33 -2.77
C GLN A 5 -17.63 -4.99 -2.59
N PRO A 6 -16.88 -5.77 -1.78
CA PRO A 6 -15.46 -5.55 -1.59
C PRO A 6 -14.67 -5.81 -2.88
N ALA A 7 -13.61 -5.03 -3.09
CA ALA A 7 -12.72 -5.23 -4.24
C ALA A 7 -11.97 -6.57 -4.11
N ARG A 8 -11.88 -7.32 -5.21
CA ARG A 8 -11.05 -8.53 -5.32
C ARG A 8 -9.72 -8.15 -5.97
N PHE A 9 -8.61 -8.70 -5.47
CA PHE A 9 -7.26 -8.46 -6.00
C PHE A 9 -6.45 -9.76 -6.08
N VAL A 10 -5.35 -9.71 -6.83
CA VAL A 10 -4.35 -10.78 -6.92
C VAL A 10 -2.96 -10.17 -6.79
N GLU A 11 -2.01 -10.89 -6.20
CA GLU A 11 -0.63 -10.42 -6.08
C GLU A 11 0.12 -10.55 -7.41
N ILE A 12 0.92 -9.53 -7.75
CA ILE A 12 1.71 -9.50 -8.98
C ILE A 12 3.16 -9.26 -8.62
N LEU A 13 4.05 -10.15 -9.07
CA LEU A 13 5.49 -9.98 -8.90
C LEU A 13 6.04 -8.99 -9.94
N LEU A 14 6.66 -7.91 -9.46
CA LEU A 14 7.31 -6.91 -10.29
C LEU A 14 8.83 -6.94 -10.10
N GLY A 15 9.58 -6.73 -11.19
CA GLY A 15 11.02 -6.51 -11.10
C GLY A 15 11.36 -5.17 -10.46
N VAL A 16 12.56 -5.05 -9.88
CA VAL A 16 12.99 -3.87 -9.10
C VAL A 16 12.87 -2.55 -9.87
N THR A 17 13.18 -2.54 -11.17
CA THR A 17 13.05 -1.35 -12.03
C THR A 17 11.60 -0.92 -12.19
N LYS A 18 10.68 -1.88 -12.40
CA LYS A 18 9.26 -1.58 -12.58
C LYS A 18 8.62 -1.15 -11.27
N ALA A 19 8.96 -1.80 -10.16
CA ALA A 19 8.55 -1.40 -8.83
C ALA A 19 9.02 0.04 -8.50
N SER A 20 10.28 0.36 -8.79
CA SER A 20 10.85 1.70 -8.53
C SER A 20 10.23 2.82 -9.37
N LEU A 21 9.77 2.52 -10.59
CA LEU A 21 9.06 3.47 -11.46
C LEU A 21 7.57 3.59 -11.13
N SER A 22 7.01 2.63 -10.37
CA SER A 22 5.59 2.59 -10.01
C SER A 22 5.33 3.07 -8.57
N THR A 23 6.30 3.78 -7.98
CA THR A 23 6.12 4.46 -6.69
C THR A 23 5.15 5.63 -6.83
N ASP A 24 4.41 5.96 -5.77
CA ASP A 24 3.43 7.04 -5.76
C ASP A 24 4.07 8.43 -5.88
N SER A 25 5.33 8.56 -5.44
CA SER A 25 6.08 9.81 -5.59
C SER A 25 6.66 9.96 -6.99
N PHE A 26 6.12 10.91 -7.75
CA PHE A 26 6.66 11.22 -9.07
C PHE A 26 8.06 11.84 -8.99
N LEU A 27 8.41 12.57 -7.92
CA LEU A 27 9.77 13.11 -7.73
C LEU A 27 10.78 11.97 -7.55
N SER A 28 10.44 10.99 -6.72
CA SER A 28 11.25 9.79 -6.52
C SER A 28 11.37 8.97 -7.81
N ALA A 29 10.26 8.74 -8.53
CA ALA A 29 10.26 7.99 -9.79
C ALA A 29 11.10 8.70 -10.88
N ALA A 30 10.94 10.02 -11.03
CA ALA A 30 11.63 10.81 -12.05
C ALA A 30 13.15 10.89 -11.80
N SER A 31 13.58 10.85 -10.53
CA SER A 31 14.99 10.81 -10.12
C SER A 31 15.67 9.46 -10.37
N PHE A 32 14.89 8.39 -10.54
CA PHE A 32 15.43 7.06 -10.80
C PHE A 32 15.83 6.93 -12.28
N GLN A 33 14.85 6.92 -13.19
CA GLN A 33 15.04 6.76 -14.63
C GLN A 33 13.84 7.32 -15.42
N HIS A 34 13.96 7.41 -16.75
CA HIS A 34 12.88 7.83 -17.67
C HIS A 34 12.21 9.17 -17.31
N THR A 35 13.00 10.13 -16.83
CA THR A 35 12.57 11.41 -16.22
C THR A 35 11.51 12.16 -17.02
N ILE A 36 11.70 12.33 -18.34
CA ILE A 36 10.77 13.07 -19.21
C ILE A 36 9.37 12.43 -19.20
N LYS A 37 9.30 11.09 -19.28
CA LYS A 37 8.03 10.35 -19.30
C LYS A 37 7.31 10.49 -17.97
N VAL A 38 8.03 10.39 -16.86
CA VAL A 38 7.45 10.49 -15.51
C VAL A 38 6.90 11.91 -15.27
N LEU A 39 7.69 12.95 -15.57
CA LEU A 39 7.25 14.34 -15.37
C LEU A 39 6.07 14.71 -16.28
N ALA A 40 6.08 14.28 -17.55
CA ALA A 40 4.95 14.52 -18.44
C ALA A 40 3.67 13.83 -17.95
N GLY A 41 3.77 12.58 -17.48
CA GLY A 41 2.62 11.85 -16.92
C GLY A 41 2.04 12.53 -15.69
N ALA A 42 2.91 12.95 -14.75
CA ALA A 42 2.50 13.66 -13.54
C ALA A 42 1.86 15.03 -13.85
N ALA A 43 2.39 15.76 -14.84
CA ALA A 43 1.83 17.04 -15.27
C ALA A 43 0.44 16.89 -15.90
N ILE A 44 0.23 15.85 -16.73
CA ILE A 44 -1.08 15.55 -17.34
C ILE A 44 -2.09 15.11 -16.28
N ALA A 45 -1.67 14.28 -15.34
CA ALA A 45 -2.51 13.78 -14.25
C ALA A 45 -2.72 14.82 -13.12
N SER A 46 -2.05 15.98 -13.18
CA SER A 46 -2.02 16.98 -12.12
C SER A 46 -1.70 16.38 -10.74
N THR A 47 -0.72 15.47 -10.70
CA THR A 47 -0.36 14.74 -9.48
C THR A 47 0.44 15.62 -8.51
N GLU A 48 0.13 15.52 -7.23
CA GLU A 48 0.89 16.15 -6.14
C GLU A 48 1.74 15.12 -5.41
N ASP A 49 2.94 15.51 -4.98
CA ASP A 49 3.85 14.64 -4.23
C ASP A 49 3.77 14.97 -2.72
N PRO A 50 3.33 14.02 -1.87
CA PRO A 50 3.17 14.27 -0.44
C PRO A 50 4.49 14.33 0.35
N LEU A 51 5.64 14.05 -0.28
CA LEU A 51 6.98 14.12 0.33
C LEU A 51 7.15 13.20 1.56
N PHE A 52 6.59 11.99 1.49
CA PHE A 52 6.69 11.01 2.57
C PHE A 52 7.98 10.18 2.53
N GLY A 53 8.63 10.11 1.36
CA GLY A 53 9.82 9.34 1.11
C GLY A 53 11.12 10.07 1.46
N LEU A 54 12.21 9.31 1.45
CA LEU A 54 13.54 9.86 1.73
C LEU A 54 14.06 10.72 0.57
N LYS A 55 13.90 10.25 -0.68
CA LYS A 55 14.46 10.90 -1.86
C LYS A 55 13.82 12.26 -2.12
N GLU A 56 12.50 12.37 -2.00
CA GLU A 56 11.82 13.66 -2.20
C GLU A 56 12.34 14.71 -1.22
N ASN A 57 12.46 14.36 0.07
CA ASN A 57 12.95 15.28 1.09
C ASN A 57 14.41 15.69 0.83
N VAL A 58 15.26 14.77 0.36
CA VAL A 58 16.65 15.09 -0.04
C VAL A 58 16.68 16.06 -1.23
N ILE A 59 15.87 15.83 -2.27
CA ILE A 59 15.83 16.68 -3.47
C ILE A 59 15.40 18.11 -3.12
N ILE A 60 14.41 18.24 -2.22
CA ILE A 60 13.88 19.55 -1.79
C ILE A 60 14.79 20.21 -0.73
N GLY A 61 15.66 19.46 -0.05
CA GLY A 61 16.53 19.95 1.02
C GLY A 61 15.85 20.03 2.40
N LYS A 62 14.83 19.20 2.65
CA LYS A 62 14.18 19.07 3.96
C LYS A 62 14.81 17.92 4.77
N LEU A 63 14.61 17.94 6.09
CA LEU A 63 15.05 16.85 6.96
C LEU A 63 14.33 15.55 6.59
N ILE A 64 15.11 14.51 6.30
CA ILE A 64 14.57 13.19 5.93
C ILE A 64 13.75 12.58 7.07
N PRO A 65 12.66 11.86 6.79
CA PRO A 65 11.82 11.24 7.81
C PRO A 65 12.42 9.92 8.34
N ALA A 66 13.68 9.97 8.75
CA ALA A 66 14.40 8.84 9.33
C ALA A 66 15.40 9.34 10.38
N GLY A 67 15.78 8.47 11.32
CA GLY A 67 16.72 8.81 12.39
C GLY A 67 16.24 10.02 13.20
N THR A 68 17.08 11.05 13.30
CA THR A 68 16.78 12.30 14.04
C THR A 68 15.62 13.09 13.44
N GLY A 69 15.26 12.87 12.17
CA GLY A 69 14.13 13.51 11.51
C GLY A 69 12.82 12.72 11.59
N PHE A 70 12.81 11.60 12.30
CA PHE A 70 11.61 10.79 12.48
C PHE A 70 10.67 11.41 13.52
N VAL A 71 9.44 11.69 13.10
CA VAL A 71 8.38 12.22 13.97
C VAL A 71 7.24 11.20 14.01
N HIS A 72 6.90 10.73 15.21
CA HIS A 72 5.81 9.78 15.42
C HIS A 72 4.48 10.38 14.93
N GLY A 73 3.71 9.61 14.17
CA GLY A 73 2.42 10.05 13.63
C GLY A 73 2.51 10.98 12.42
N ARG A 74 3.71 11.24 11.86
CA ARG A 74 3.84 12.07 10.64
C ARG A 74 3.14 11.47 9.42
N PHE A 75 3.00 10.14 9.37
CA PHE A 75 2.39 9.39 8.26
C PHE A 75 1.08 8.69 8.63
N SER A 76 0.57 8.91 9.84
CA SER A 76 -0.72 8.33 10.22
C SER A 76 -1.83 9.10 9.50
N LEU A 77 -2.40 8.49 8.48
CA LEU A 77 -3.72 8.86 7.98
C LEU A 77 -4.73 8.64 9.13
N PRO A 78 -5.77 9.47 9.25
CA PRO A 78 -6.86 9.18 10.18
C PRO A 78 -7.46 7.82 9.80
N VAL A 79 -7.18 6.81 10.61
CA VAL A 79 -7.74 5.48 10.44
C VAL A 79 -9.20 5.58 10.84
N GLU A 80 -10.09 5.74 9.86
CA GLU A 80 -11.50 5.40 10.05
C GLU A 80 -11.52 3.89 10.34
N LYS A 81 -11.77 3.51 11.61
CA LYS A 81 -11.75 2.12 12.06
C LYS A 81 -12.65 1.28 11.15
N ALA A 82 -12.06 0.42 10.33
CA ALA A 82 -12.79 -0.65 9.68
C ALA A 82 -13.31 -1.60 10.78
N PRO A 83 -14.58 -2.03 10.73
CA PRO A 83 -15.10 -2.97 11.71
C PRO A 83 -14.36 -4.30 11.55
N VAL A 84 -13.78 -4.78 12.64
CA VAL A 84 -13.23 -6.13 12.75
C VAL A 84 -14.42 -7.08 12.65
N VAL A 85 -14.51 -7.84 11.56
CA VAL A 85 -15.43 -8.97 11.47
C VAL A 85 -14.76 -10.16 12.16
N GLU A 86 -15.24 -10.53 13.35
CA GLU A 86 -14.92 -11.81 13.97
C GLU A 86 -15.56 -12.92 13.11
N GLU A 87 -14.75 -13.70 12.40
CA GLU A 87 -15.19 -14.97 11.85
C GLU A 87 -15.41 -15.95 13.01
N VAL A 88 -16.67 -16.09 13.44
CA VAL A 88 -17.13 -17.28 14.14
C VAL A 88 -17.25 -18.41 13.11
N VAL A 89 -16.28 -19.33 13.12
CA VAL A 89 -16.36 -20.57 12.36
C VAL A 89 -17.15 -21.59 13.18
N ASP A 90 -18.45 -21.72 12.88
CA ASP A 90 -19.27 -22.81 13.41
C ASP A 90 -18.84 -24.12 12.74
N LEU A 91 -17.99 -24.88 13.43
CA LEU A 91 -17.55 -26.23 13.05
C LEU A 91 -18.39 -27.30 13.76
N GLU A 92 -19.67 -27.45 13.40
CA GLU A 92 -20.44 -28.66 13.75
C GLU A 92 -21.26 -29.14 12.56
N GLY A 93 -20.66 -30.02 11.76
CA GLY A 93 -21.35 -30.63 10.64
C GLY A 93 -20.49 -31.49 9.73
N ALA A 94 -19.84 -32.54 10.25
CA ALA A 94 -19.53 -33.77 9.49
C ALA A 94 -18.79 -34.78 10.37
N ALA A 95 -19.47 -35.89 10.71
CA ALA A 95 -19.02 -37.26 10.45
C ALA A 95 -19.75 -38.24 11.39
N SER A 96 -20.88 -38.75 10.90
CA SER A 96 -21.40 -40.05 11.31
C SER A 96 -20.39 -41.14 10.90
N ILE A 97 -19.69 -41.72 11.86
CA ILE A 97 -18.92 -42.95 11.70
C ILE A 97 -19.67 -44.03 12.48
N GLU A 98 -20.25 -44.99 11.77
CA GLU A 98 -20.82 -46.20 12.39
C GLU A 98 -19.69 -47.09 12.96
N PRO A 99 -19.89 -47.74 14.12
CA PRO A 99 -18.90 -48.66 14.64
C PRO A 99 -18.96 -50.00 13.88
N LEU A 100 -17.80 -50.45 13.40
CA LEU A 100 -17.56 -51.79 12.87
C LEU A 100 -17.69 -52.80 14.03
N ALA A 101 -18.59 -53.78 13.88
CA ALA A 101 -18.74 -54.91 14.79
C ALA A 101 -17.64 -55.95 14.57
N ASP A 102 -16.91 -56.29 15.65
CA ASP A 102 -16.70 -57.64 16.21
C ASP A 102 -15.89 -57.55 17.52
#